data_AF-A0A2E1I498-F1
#
_entry.id   AF-A0A2E1I498-F1
#
_cell.length_a   1.000
_cell.length_b   1.000
_cell.length_c   1.000
_cell.angle_alpha   90.00
_cell.angle_beta   90.00
_cell.angle_gamma   90.00
#
_symmetry.space_group_name_H-M   'P 1'
#
loop_
_entity.id
_entity.type
_entity.pdbx_description
1 polymer ?
#
loop_
_entity_poly.entity_id
_entity_poly.type
_entity_poly.pdbx_seq_one_letter_code
_entity_poly.pdbx_strand_id
1 'polypeptide(L)'
;MKWFRDIGPGVLIAAAFIGPGTVTLCTIAGASFGYSLIWAIILSTFSTIVLQEMSLRIGLVTRMNLAEVIRTSIKSKILNRFIILLIISSILIGNTAYEAGNITGASLGISAIINYESINYIPVFIGLIAFVILYQGDYKILEKSLVSLVIVMSISFFITAIMTRPDITSLLKGIFKPQVNSSNLIVVLGLIGTTVVPYNIFLHSSLVSEKWNSIEKLKVARIESFISILLGGLVSLSIIITAASVSNQNVTGVIDLAKGLEPLYGKFAIYFLGLGLFASGITSSITAPLAAAYVAKSCFGWNNSLKSKRFRLVWIFILITGVFVSMIKINPIEIIKFAQFSNSLLLPIIAIILLWLI
;
A
#
# COMPACT_ATOMS: atom_id res chain seq x y z
N MET A 1 29.10 5.12 -7.69
CA MET A 1 27.81 5.88 -7.66
C MET A 1 26.92 5.71 -8.90
N LYS A 2 27.13 4.72 -9.80
CA LYS A 2 26.19 4.45 -10.92
C LYS A 2 24.88 3.77 -10.47
N TRP A 3 24.93 2.94 -9.43
CA TRP A 3 23.78 2.17 -8.93
C TRP A 3 22.58 3.03 -8.49
N PHE A 4 22.81 4.13 -7.75
CA PHE A 4 21.74 5.02 -7.30
C PHE A 4 21.05 5.81 -8.42
N ARG A 5 21.70 5.98 -9.58
CA ARG A 5 21.10 6.67 -10.75
C ARG A 5 20.16 5.77 -11.54
N ASP A 6 20.34 4.45 -11.43
CA ASP A 6 19.55 3.42 -12.12
C ASP A 6 18.45 2.80 -11.22
N ILE A 7 18.35 3.16 -9.93
CA ILE A 7 17.22 2.75 -9.07
C ILE A 7 15.95 3.28 -9.73
N GLY A 8 15.15 2.40 -10.28
CA GLY A 8 13.85 2.62 -10.91
C GLY A 8 12.73 2.91 -9.91
N PRO A 9 11.47 2.74 -10.37
CA PRO A 9 10.31 3.02 -9.54
C PRO A 9 9.93 1.88 -8.60
N GLY A 10 10.64 0.74 -8.60
CA GLY A 10 10.28 -0.44 -7.81
C GLY A 10 10.24 -0.16 -6.30
N VAL A 11 11.16 0.68 -5.83
CA VAL A 11 11.18 1.13 -4.43
C VAL A 11 9.93 1.95 -4.07
N LEU A 12 9.47 2.81 -4.97
CA LEU A 12 8.24 3.59 -4.76
C LEU A 12 7.01 2.68 -4.73
N ILE A 13 6.96 1.67 -5.59
CA ILE A 13 5.89 0.67 -5.59
C ILE A 13 5.87 -0.14 -4.29
N ALA A 14 7.03 -0.52 -3.77
CA ALA A 14 7.14 -1.20 -2.49
C ALA A 14 6.74 -0.31 -1.31
N ALA A 15 7.25 0.92 -1.26
CA ALA A 15 6.90 1.90 -0.24
C ALA A 15 5.40 2.22 -0.24
N ALA A 16 4.75 2.20 -1.40
CA ALA A 16 3.33 2.49 -1.52
C ALA A 16 2.41 1.45 -0.86
N PHE A 17 2.87 0.21 -0.63
CA PHE A 17 2.06 -0.81 0.06
C PHE A 17 2.51 -1.10 1.49
N ILE A 18 3.70 -0.66 1.94
CA ILE A 18 4.07 -0.70 3.37
C ILE A 18 3.47 0.54 4.06
N GLY A 19 2.14 0.52 4.20
CA GLY A 19 1.36 1.58 4.82
C GLY A 19 0.81 1.22 6.19
N PRO A 20 0.06 2.14 6.84
CA PRO A 20 -0.63 1.85 8.10
C PRO A 20 -1.61 0.69 7.99
N GLY A 21 -2.24 0.51 6.82
CA GLY A 21 -3.11 -0.62 6.53
C GLY A 21 -2.40 -1.96 6.67
N THR A 22 -1.21 -2.08 6.08
CA THR A 22 -0.37 -3.28 6.16
C THR A 22 0.05 -3.57 7.58
N VAL A 23 0.54 -2.56 8.31
CA VAL A 23 0.95 -2.72 9.71
C VAL A 23 -0.23 -3.19 10.57
N THR A 24 -1.40 -2.57 10.41
CA THR A 24 -2.60 -2.91 11.17
C THR A 24 -3.08 -4.32 10.86
N LEU A 25 -3.26 -4.68 9.58
CA LEU A 25 -3.79 -5.98 9.18
C LEU A 25 -2.81 -7.12 9.48
N CYS A 26 -1.50 -6.92 9.27
CA CYS A 26 -0.49 -7.91 9.63
C CYS A 26 -0.44 -8.12 11.15
N THR A 27 -0.59 -7.05 11.93
CA THR A 27 -0.62 -7.17 13.39
C THR A 27 -1.87 -7.91 13.86
N ILE A 28 -3.04 -7.62 13.31
CA ILE A 28 -4.28 -8.37 13.59
C ILE A 28 -4.10 -9.85 13.21
N ALA A 29 -3.52 -10.12 12.03
CA ALA A 29 -3.28 -11.47 11.57
C ALA A 29 -2.41 -12.26 12.56
N GLY A 30 -1.30 -11.69 13.01
CA GLY A 30 -0.42 -12.33 13.99
C GLY A 30 -1.06 -12.43 15.38
N ALA A 31 -1.60 -11.34 15.91
CA ALA A 31 -2.12 -11.29 17.28
C ALA A 31 -3.37 -12.17 17.48
N SER A 32 -4.26 -12.23 16.49
CA SER A 32 -5.53 -12.97 16.58
C SER A 32 -5.48 -14.38 15.99
N PHE A 33 -4.58 -14.65 15.04
CA PHE A 33 -4.54 -15.94 14.33
C PHE A 33 -3.16 -16.61 14.33
N GLY A 34 -2.18 -16.05 15.05
CA GLY A 34 -0.82 -16.55 15.10
C GLY A 34 -0.20 -16.64 13.71
N TYR A 35 0.40 -17.79 13.40
CA TYR A 35 1.04 -18.02 12.10
C TYR A 35 0.09 -18.52 11.00
N SER A 36 -1.19 -18.77 11.30
CA SER A 36 -2.12 -19.45 10.37
C SER A 36 -2.42 -18.68 9.08
N LEU A 37 -2.14 -17.37 9.03
CA LEU A 37 -2.39 -16.51 7.87
C LEU A 37 -1.10 -16.13 7.10
N ILE A 38 0.06 -16.70 7.46
CA ILE A 38 1.33 -16.42 6.78
C ILE A 38 1.26 -16.77 5.29
N TRP A 39 0.62 -17.89 4.93
CA TRP A 39 0.42 -18.29 3.54
C TRP A 39 -0.24 -17.18 2.69
N ALA A 40 -1.13 -16.37 3.27
CA ALA A 40 -1.83 -15.30 2.55
C ALA A 40 -0.87 -14.15 2.18
N ILE A 41 0.07 -13.80 3.07
CA ILE A 41 1.12 -12.81 2.77
C ILE A 41 2.12 -13.36 1.75
N ILE A 42 2.50 -14.63 1.85
CA ILE A 42 3.42 -15.23 0.86
C ILE A 42 2.77 -15.26 -0.52
N LEU A 43 1.52 -15.74 -0.59
CA LEU A 43 0.76 -15.79 -1.84
C LEU A 43 0.56 -14.39 -2.43
N SER A 44 0.13 -13.42 -1.62
CA SER A 44 -0.08 -12.05 -2.10
C SER A 44 1.22 -11.37 -2.52
N THR A 45 2.34 -11.58 -1.80
CA THR A 45 3.65 -11.08 -2.20
C THR A 45 4.07 -11.68 -3.54
N PHE A 46 3.91 -13.00 -3.71
CA PHE A 46 4.20 -13.67 -4.97
C PHE A 46 3.31 -13.14 -6.11
N SER A 47 2.00 -13.00 -5.88
CA SER A 47 1.07 -12.40 -6.84
C SER A 47 1.48 -10.97 -7.20
N THR A 48 1.88 -10.14 -6.22
CA THR A 48 2.37 -8.78 -6.48
C THR A 48 3.64 -8.81 -7.34
N ILE A 49 4.60 -9.69 -7.07
CA ILE A 49 5.81 -9.84 -7.90
C ILE A 49 5.43 -10.12 -9.36
N VAL A 50 4.53 -11.07 -9.59
CA VAL A 50 4.09 -11.45 -10.94
C VAL A 50 3.36 -10.28 -11.62
N LEU A 51 2.32 -9.73 -10.98
CA LEU A 51 1.51 -8.66 -11.57
C LEU A 51 2.29 -7.36 -11.79
N GLN A 52 3.25 -7.06 -10.91
CA GLN A 52 4.11 -5.89 -11.10
C GLN A 52 5.15 -6.11 -12.20
N GLU A 53 5.67 -7.34 -12.38
CA GLU A 53 6.52 -7.66 -13.54
C GLU A 53 5.77 -7.50 -14.86
N MET A 54 4.52 -7.97 -14.88
CA MET A 54 3.63 -7.82 -16.01
C MET A 54 3.41 -6.34 -16.37
N SER A 55 3.10 -5.51 -15.37
CA SER A 55 2.90 -4.08 -15.55
C SER A 55 4.16 -3.33 -16.00
N LEU A 56 5.30 -3.56 -15.34
CA LEU A 56 6.56 -2.90 -15.70
C LEU A 56 7.00 -3.29 -17.11
N ARG A 57 6.75 -4.54 -17.55
CA ARG A 57 7.09 -5.00 -18.89
C ARG A 57 6.26 -4.28 -19.94
N ILE A 58 4.96 -4.08 -19.69
CA ILE A 58 4.11 -3.27 -20.57
C ILE A 58 4.70 -1.86 -20.70
N GLY A 59 4.90 -1.15 -19.59
CA GLY A 59 5.44 0.21 -19.62
C GLY A 59 6.79 0.34 -20.33
N LEU A 60 7.66 -0.66 -20.19
CA LEU A 60 9.00 -0.63 -20.76
C LEU A 60 9.02 -0.95 -22.26
N VAL A 61 8.22 -1.92 -22.70
CA VAL A 61 8.21 -2.42 -24.08
C VAL A 61 7.35 -1.52 -24.98
N THR A 62 6.15 -1.16 -24.53
CA THR A 62 5.21 -0.38 -25.36
C THR A 62 5.50 1.11 -25.34
N ARG A 63 6.28 1.58 -24.35
CA ARG A 63 6.46 3.03 -24.04
C ARG A 63 5.15 3.73 -23.69
N MET A 64 4.13 2.97 -23.34
CA MET A 64 2.80 3.45 -23.00
C MET A 64 2.44 2.94 -21.62
N ASN A 65 1.69 3.73 -20.85
CA ASN A 65 1.15 3.23 -19.59
C ASN A 65 0.01 2.21 -19.84
N LEU A 66 -0.32 1.44 -18.83
CA LEU A 66 -1.29 0.34 -18.93
C LEU A 66 -2.65 0.78 -19.48
N ALA A 67 -3.16 1.93 -19.05
CA ALA A 67 -4.45 2.45 -19.51
C ALA A 67 -4.40 2.92 -20.98
N GLU A 68 -3.28 3.47 -21.44
CA GLU A 68 -3.08 3.80 -22.85
C GLU A 68 -3.07 2.54 -23.72
N VAL A 69 -2.36 1.49 -23.29
CA VAL A 69 -2.34 0.21 -24.01
C VAL A 69 -3.75 -0.37 -24.13
N ILE A 70 -4.53 -0.37 -23.06
CA ILE A 70 -5.94 -0.82 -23.07
C ILE A 70 -6.75 -0.02 -24.10
N ARG A 71 -6.57 1.30 -24.14
CA ARG A 71 -7.28 2.17 -25.08
C ARG A 71 -6.93 1.87 -26.54
N THR A 72 -5.69 1.49 -26.83
CA THR A 72 -5.26 1.19 -28.20
C THR A 72 -5.52 -0.24 -28.62
N SER A 73 -5.58 -1.19 -27.69
CA SER A 73 -5.80 -2.61 -27.98
C SER A 73 -7.25 -2.96 -28.31
N ILE A 74 -8.22 -2.18 -27.81
CA ILE A 74 -9.66 -2.48 -27.99
C ILE A 74 -10.26 -1.65 -29.12
N LYS A 75 -10.52 -2.30 -30.26
CA LYS A 75 -11.10 -1.67 -31.47
C LYS A 75 -12.55 -1.20 -31.28
N SER A 76 -13.35 -1.95 -30.52
CA SER A 76 -14.76 -1.62 -30.28
C SER A 76 -14.88 -0.43 -29.32
N LYS A 77 -15.37 0.72 -29.82
CA LYS A 77 -15.51 1.96 -29.02
C LYS A 77 -16.39 1.77 -27.78
N ILE A 78 -17.46 0.97 -27.88
CA ILE A 78 -18.37 0.73 -26.75
C ILE A 78 -17.69 -0.08 -25.65
N LEU A 79 -17.00 -1.16 -26.03
CA LEU A 79 -16.29 -2.04 -25.11
C LEU A 79 -15.10 -1.31 -24.46
N ASN A 80 -14.37 -0.51 -25.23
CA ASN A 80 -13.27 0.30 -24.76
C ASN A 80 -13.73 1.30 -23.69
N ARG A 81 -14.80 2.06 -23.95
CA ARG A 81 -15.38 3.00 -22.98
C ARG A 81 -15.88 2.28 -21.73
N PHE A 82 -16.52 1.13 -21.88
CA PHE A 82 -16.99 0.33 -20.77
C PHE A 82 -15.85 -0.13 -19.86
N ILE A 83 -14.78 -0.70 -20.42
CA ILE A 83 -13.60 -1.14 -19.67
C ILE A 83 -12.89 0.04 -18.99
N ILE A 84 -12.73 1.16 -19.69
CA ILE A 84 -12.12 2.35 -19.11
C ILE A 84 -12.96 2.92 -17.95
N LEU A 85 -14.28 2.97 -18.10
CA LEU A 85 -15.18 3.37 -17.02
C LEU A 85 -15.05 2.43 -15.82
N LEU A 86 -14.96 1.13 -16.07
CA LEU A 86 -14.81 0.10 -15.05
C LEU A 86 -13.48 0.24 -14.30
N ILE A 87 -12.37 0.47 -15.02
CA ILE A 87 -11.05 0.75 -14.43
C ILE A 87 -11.08 2.02 -13.58
N ILE A 88 -11.58 3.13 -14.12
CA ILE A 88 -11.67 4.40 -13.38
C ILE A 88 -12.51 4.22 -12.12
N SER A 89 -13.68 3.59 -12.23
CA SER A 89 -14.57 3.39 -11.09
C SER A 89 -13.89 2.53 -10.03
N SER A 90 -13.27 1.43 -10.43
CA SER A 90 -12.49 0.55 -9.56
C SER A 90 -11.38 1.32 -8.84
N ILE A 91 -10.53 2.04 -9.58
CA ILE A 91 -9.41 2.78 -9.00
C ILE A 91 -9.88 3.93 -8.11
N LEU A 92 -10.90 4.70 -8.48
CA LEU A 92 -11.39 5.82 -7.66
C LEU A 92 -12.05 5.33 -6.37
N ILE A 93 -12.87 4.29 -6.43
CA ILE A 93 -13.52 3.69 -5.25
C ILE A 93 -12.46 3.08 -4.34
N GLY A 94 -11.57 2.25 -4.89
CA GLY A 94 -10.50 1.60 -4.13
C GLY A 94 -9.56 2.61 -3.48
N ASN A 95 -9.12 3.64 -4.21
CA ASN A 95 -8.25 4.68 -3.64
C ASN A 95 -8.96 5.52 -2.59
N THR A 96 -10.24 5.85 -2.76
CA THR A 96 -10.98 6.59 -1.72
C THR A 96 -11.06 5.79 -0.42
N ALA A 97 -11.36 4.50 -0.51
CA ALA A 97 -11.38 3.62 0.65
C ALA A 97 -9.98 3.48 1.26
N TYR A 98 -8.96 3.22 0.44
CA TYR A 98 -7.56 3.11 0.86
C TYR A 98 -7.05 4.40 1.53
N GLU A 99 -7.42 5.56 1.00
CA GLU A 99 -7.04 6.87 1.52
C GLU A 99 -7.64 7.12 2.90
N ALA A 100 -8.91 6.72 3.12
CA ALA A 100 -9.49 6.75 4.45
C ALA A 100 -8.67 5.91 5.44
N GLY A 101 -8.20 4.72 5.02
CA GLY A 101 -7.30 3.88 5.81
C GLY A 101 -5.95 4.54 6.10
N ASN A 102 -5.36 5.23 5.14
CA ASN A 102 -4.07 5.93 5.30
C ASN A 102 -4.15 7.06 6.32
N ILE A 103 -5.15 7.94 6.17
CA ILE A 103 -5.36 9.08 7.07
C ILE A 103 -5.71 8.59 8.48
N THR A 104 -6.57 7.58 8.56
CA THR A 104 -6.94 6.94 9.83
C THR A 104 -5.72 6.33 10.51
N GLY A 105 -4.85 5.65 9.76
CA GLY A 105 -3.62 5.07 10.27
C GLY A 105 -2.59 6.10 10.73
N ALA A 106 -2.42 7.20 10.00
CA ALA A 106 -1.60 8.31 10.48
C ALA A 106 -2.19 8.95 11.74
N SER A 107 -3.51 9.07 11.82
CA SER A 107 -4.21 9.60 13.00
C SER A 107 -3.96 8.72 14.22
N LEU A 108 -4.13 7.41 14.04
CA LEU A 108 -3.79 6.38 15.03
C LEU A 108 -2.33 6.53 15.52
N GLY A 109 -1.38 6.71 14.61
CA GLY A 109 0.03 6.91 14.96
C GLY A 109 0.28 8.14 15.83
N ILE A 110 -0.33 9.28 15.50
CA ILE A 110 -0.25 10.50 16.32
C ILE A 110 -0.89 10.27 17.68
N SER A 111 -2.13 9.75 17.72
CA SER A 111 -2.89 9.54 18.95
C SER A 111 -2.11 8.69 19.97
N ALA A 112 -1.32 7.73 19.50
CA ALA A 112 -0.44 6.91 20.34
C ALA A 112 0.69 7.69 21.00
N ILE A 113 1.27 8.68 20.31
CA ILE A 113 2.37 9.50 20.83
C ILE A 113 1.86 10.51 21.86
N ILE A 114 0.71 11.14 21.57
CA ILE A 114 0.12 12.18 22.43
C ILE A 114 -0.72 11.60 23.57
N ASN A 115 -0.87 10.26 23.62
CA ASN A 115 -1.71 9.53 24.57
C ASN A 115 -3.13 10.11 24.69
N TYR A 116 -3.73 10.46 23.55
CA TYR A 116 -5.01 11.17 23.50
C TYR A 116 -5.90 10.57 22.40
N GLU A 117 -6.97 9.90 22.81
CA GLU A 117 -7.78 9.04 21.92
C GLU A 117 -8.80 9.80 21.05
N SER A 118 -8.95 11.12 21.22
CA SER A 118 -10.21 11.78 20.82
C SER A 118 -10.08 13.18 20.20
N ILE A 119 -9.01 13.47 19.45
CA ILE A 119 -8.97 14.70 18.64
C ILE A 119 -9.62 14.42 17.27
N ASN A 120 -10.89 14.79 17.14
CA ASN A 120 -11.69 14.67 15.91
C ASN A 120 -11.09 15.45 14.71
N TYR A 121 -10.11 16.31 14.95
CA TYR A 121 -9.47 17.17 13.95
C TYR A 121 -8.12 16.64 13.42
N ILE A 122 -7.56 15.58 14.00
CA ILE A 122 -6.29 15.00 13.51
C ILE A 122 -6.38 14.59 12.03
N PRO A 123 -7.46 13.93 11.56
CA PRO A 123 -7.56 13.59 10.14
C PRO A 123 -7.54 14.81 9.21
N VAL A 124 -8.16 15.91 9.63
CA VAL A 124 -8.14 17.19 8.89
C VAL A 124 -6.73 17.74 8.81
N PHE A 125 -5.98 17.70 9.91
CA PHE A 125 -4.59 18.14 9.95
C PHE A 125 -3.69 17.32 9.02
N ILE A 126 -3.82 15.99 9.04
CA ILE A 126 -3.09 15.10 8.13
C ILE A 126 -3.47 15.39 6.67
N GLY A 127 -4.76 15.54 6.39
CA GLY A 127 -5.25 15.89 5.07
C GLY A 127 -4.70 17.24 4.58
N LEU A 128 -4.62 18.24 5.46
CA LEU A 128 -4.03 19.55 5.15
C LEU A 128 -2.54 19.42 4.80
N ILE A 129 -1.79 18.65 5.59
CA ILE A 129 -0.37 18.38 5.32
C ILE A 129 -0.22 17.72 3.95
N ALA A 130 -0.94 16.63 3.69
CA ALA A 130 -0.90 15.92 2.41
C ALA A 130 -1.30 16.85 1.24
N PHE A 131 -2.33 17.68 1.42
CA PHE A 131 -2.78 18.66 0.43
C PHE A 131 -1.69 19.67 0.08
N VAL A 132 -1.05 20.28 1.09
CA VAL A 132 0.00 21.29 0.87
C VAL A 132 1.16 20.68 0.10
N ILE A 133 1.57 19.46 0.46
CA ILE A 133 2.67 18.73 -0.19
C ILE A 133 2.33 18.43 -1.65
N LEU A 134 1.14 17.88 -1.91
CA LEU A 134 0.66 17.59 -3.27
C LEU A 134 0.50 18.86 -4.11
N TYR A 135 0.06 19.96 -3.51
CA TYR A 135 -0.18 21.22 -4.21
C TYR A 135 1.13 21.88 -4.66
N GLN A 136 2.17 21.85 -3.81
CA GLN A 136 3.50 22.39 -4.13
C GLN A 136 4.16 21.59 -5.27
N GLY A 137 4.03 20.27 -5.25
CA GLY A 137 4.52 19.38 -6.32
C GLY A 137 6.04 19.18 -6.35
N ASP A 138 6.79 19.72 -5.39
CA ASP A 138 8.21 19.41 -5.18
C ASP A 138 8.45 19.12 -3.69
N TYR A 139 8.46 17.82 -3.36
CA TYR A 139 8.40 17.34 -1.98
C TYR A 139 9.50 16.32 -1.66
N LYS A 140 10.55 16.28 -2.48
CA LYS A 140 11.62 15.26 -2.42
C LYS A 140 12.29 15.16 -1.05
N ILE A 141 12.45 16.29 -0.34
CA ILE A 141 13.10 16.29 0.98
C ILE A 141 12.18 15.69 2.04
N LEU A 142 10.90 16.06 2.02
CA LEU A 142 9.90 15.56 2.96
C LEU A 142 9.60 14.08 2.72
N GLU A 143 9.42 13.67 1.46
CA GLU A 143 9.24 12.28 1.07
C GLU A 143 10.42 11.41 1.50
N LYS A 144 11.66 11.85 1.28
CA LYS A 144 12.85 11.11 1.76
C LYS A 144 12.84 10.93 3.28
N SER A 145 12.44 11.96 4.02
CA SER A 145 12.39 11.92 5.48
C SER A 145 11.32 10.93 5.97
N LEU A 146 10.12 10.97 5.38
CA LEU A 146 9.03 10.06 5.73
C LEU A 146 9.34 8.61 5.33
N VAL A 147 9.86 8.39 4.13
CA VAL A 147 10.31 7.06 3.67
C VAL A 147 11.41 6.51 4.57
N SER A 148 12.34 7.35 5.03
CA SER A 148 13.36 6.93 5.99
C SER A 148 12.75 6.41 7.30
N LEU A 149 11.70 7.06 7.82
CA LEU A 149 10.99 6.59 9.02
C LEU A 149 10.29 5.26 8.77
N VAL A 150 9.70 5.05 7.59
CA VAL A 150 9.09 3.77 7.21
C VAL A 150 10.14 2.66 7.14
N ILE A 151 11.33 2.95 6.62
CA ILE A 151 12.46 2.00 6.60
C ILE A 151 12.91 1.65 8.02
N VAL A 152 13.05 2.65 8.90
CA VAL A 152 13.41 2.42 10.31
C VAL A 152 12.37 1.53 11.00
N MET A 153 11.09 1.81 10.82
CA MET A 153 10.00 0.96 11.35
C MET A 153 10.07 -0.47 10.78
N SER A 154 10.33 -0.60 9.48
CA SER A 154 10.45 -1.91 8.80
C SER A 154 11.60 -2.76 9.36
N ILE A 155 12.77 -2.14 9.55
CA ILE A 155 13.94 -2.79 10.16
C ILE A 155 13.64 -3.18 11.62
N SER A 156 12.93 -2.32 12.34
CA SER A 156 12.52 -2.59 13.73
C SER A 156 11.69 -3.86 13.83
N PHE A 157 10.68 -4.03 12.97
CA PHE A 157 9.86 -5.24 12.94
C PHE A 157 10.68 -6.48 12.56
N PHE A 158 11.59 -6.36 11.59
CA PHE A 158 12.45 -7.46 11.19
C PHE A 158 13.37 -7.94 12.33
N ILE A 159 14.05 -7.01 13.01
CA ILE A 159 14.91 -7.33 14.17
C ILE A 159 14.06 -7.96 15.28
N THR A 160 12.91 -7.36 15.57
CA THR A 160 12.03 -7.87 16.63
C THR A 160 11.52 -9.28 16.32
N ALA A 161 11.18 -9.59 15.06
CA ALA A 161 10.76 -10.92 14.63
C ALA A 161 11.83 -12.00 14.87
N ILE A 162 13.11 -11.63 14.77
CA ILE A 162 14.22 -12.54 15.09
C ILE A 162 14.35 -12.70 16.60
N MET A 163 14.21 -11.61 17.36
CA MET A 163 14.32 -11.61 18.83
C MET A 163 13.23 -12.43 19.51
N THR A 164 12.03 -12.52 18.92
CA THR A 164 10.92 -13.32 19.47
C THR A 164 11.13 -14.82 19.37
N ARG A 165 12.14 -15.29 18.62
CA ARG A 165 12.49 -16.71 18.45
C ARG A 165 11.26 -17.56 18.08
N PRO A 166 10.63 -17.30 16.91
CA PRO A 166 9.39 -17.97 16.53
C PRO A 166 9.58 -19.48 16.41
N ASP A 167 8.58 -20.25 16.88
CA ASP A 167 8.55 -21.70 16.65
C ASP A 167 8.50 -22.00 15.14
N ILE A 168 9.61 -22.52 14.62
CA ILE A 168 9.79 -22.81 13.20
C ILE A 168 8.75 -23.82 12.72
N THR A 169 8.36 -24.79 13.55
CA THR A 169 7.38 -25.81 13.18
C THR A 169 6.01 -25.19 12.91
N SER A 170 5.54 -24.32 13.79
CA SER A 170 4.26 -23.62 13.64
C SER A 170 4.31 -22.60 12.50
N LEU A 171 5.45 -21.94 12.30
CA LEU A 171 5.66 -21.04 11.15
C LEU A 171 5.55 -21.81 9.83
N LEU A 172 6.21 -22.96 9.69
CA LEU A 172 6.11 -23.82 8.50
C LEU A 172 4.69 -24.33 8.27
N LYS A 173 3.96 -24.72 9.34
CA LYS A 173 2.54 -25.07 9.23
C LYS A 173 1.71 -23.90 8.69
N GLY A 174 1.98 -22.68 9.16
CA GLY A 174 1.33 -21.45 8.69
C GLY A 174 1.60 -21.11 7.23
N ILE A 175 2.74 -21.55 6.69
CA ILE A 175 3.12 -21.41 5.27
C ILE A 175 2.38 -22.43 4.40
N PHE A 176 2.40 -23.71 4.79
CA PHE A 176 2.00 -24.82 3.91
C PHE A 176 0.59 -25.36 4.15
N LYS A 177 -0.10 -24.94 5.22
CA LYS A 177 -1.46 -25.38 5.54
C LYS A 177 -2.41 -24.18 5.59
N PRO A 178 -2.92 -23.70 4.43
CA PRO A 178 -3.89 -22.62 4.39
C PRO A 178 -5.12 -22.93 5.24
N GLN A 179 -5.49 -22.00 6.12
CA GLN A 179 -6.69 -22.08 6.93
C GLN A 179 -7.57 -20.86 6.68
N VAL A 180 -8.76 -21.09 6.11
CA VAL A 180 -9.76 -20.05 5.85
C VAL A 180 -11.07 -20.45 6.51
N ASN A 181 -11.66 -19.53 7.26
CA ASN A 181 -12.97 -19.66 7.88
C ASN A 181 -13.67 -18.28 7.89
N SER A 182 -14.91 -18.24 8.36
CA SER A 182 -15.70 -17.00 8.41
C SER A 182 -15.07 -15.92 9.30
N SER A 183 -14.34 -16.28 10.36
CA SER A 183 -13.74 -15.32 11.28
C SER A 183 -12.46 -14.67 10.75
N ASN A 184 -11.72 -15.35 9.85
CA ASN A 184 -10.47 -14.84 9.30
C ASN A 184 -10.57 -14.33 7.85
N LEU A 185 -11.69 -14.58 7.14
CA LEU A 185 -11.84 -14.25 5.73
C LEU A 185 -11.59 -12.77 5.42
N ILE A 186 -12.14 -11.85 6.23
CA ILE A 186 -11.94 -10.40 6.04
C ILE A 186 -10.46 -10.02 6.19
N VAL A 187 -9.76 -10.66 7.14
CA VAL A 187 -8.32 -10.41 7.36
C VAL A 187 -7.50 -10.98 6.21
N VAL A 188 -7.79 -12.19 5.73
CA VAL A 188 -7.14 -12.79 4.54
C VAL A 188 -7.30 -11.87 3.32
N LEU A 189 -8.53 -11.43 3.05
CA LEU A 189 -8.81 -10.51 1.95
C LEU A 189 -8.12 -9.16 2.16
N GLY A 190 -8.09 -8.64 3.38
CA GLY A 190 -7.34 -7.43 3.74
C GLY A 190 -5.83 -7.55 3.51
N LEU A 191 -5.21 -8.68 3.89
CA LEU A 191 -3.79 -8.96 3.64
C LEU A 191 -3.49 -9.01 2.13
N ILE A 192 -4.39 -9.60 1.34
CA ILE A 192 -4.27 -9.61 -0.12
C ILE A 192 -4.41 -8.20 -0.68
N GLY A 193 -5.45 -7.46 -0.30
CA GLY A 193 -5.76 -6.14 -0.84
C GLY A 193 -4.75 -5.05 -0.44
N THR A 194 -4.11 -5.21 0.72
CA THR A 194 -3.05 -4.30 1.16
C THR A 194 -1.71 -4.58 0.48
N THR A 195 -1.48 -5.81 0.01
CA THR A 195 -0.23 -6.22 -0.66
C THR A 195 -0.31 -6.05 -2.18
N VAL A 196 -1.44 -6.42 -2.79
CA VAL A 196 -1.68 -6.32 -4.23
C VAL A 196 -2.58 -5.12 -4.52
N VAL A 197 -2.00 -3.93 -4.44
CA VAL A 197 -2.75 -2.67 -4.54
C VAL A 197 -3.07 -2.35 -6.01
N PRO A 198 -4.36 -2.29 -6.43
CA PRO A 198 -4.71 -2.22 -7.86
C PRO A 198 -4.15 -1.01 -8.60
N TYR A 199 -4.13 0.17 -7.97
CA TYR A 199 -3.59 1.38 -8.62
C TYR A 199 -2.07 1.33 -8.81
N ASN A 200 -1.35 0.59 -7.97
CA ASN A 200 0.10 0.44 -8.10
C ASN A 200 0.46 -0.28 -9.39
N ILE A 201 -0.41 -1.16 -9.90
CA ILE A 201 -0.22 -1.81 -11.19
C ILE A 201 -0.21 -0.75 -12.30
N PHE A 202 -1.15 0.19 -12.33
CA PHE A 202 -1.15 1.27 -13.34
C PHE A 202 0.01 2.24 -13.15
N LEU A 203 0.27 2.62 -11.89
CA LEU A 203 1.36 3.53 -11.55
C LEU A 203 2.71 2.99 -12.01
N HIS A 204 2.97 1.69 -11.80
CA HIS A 204 4.26 1.09 -12.14
C HIS A 204 4.55 1.16 -13.64
N SER A 205 3.58 0.81 -14.49
CA SER A 205 3.72 0.94 -15.95
C SER A 205 4.02 2.39 -16.37
N SER A 206 3.37 3.37 -15.74
CA SER A 206 3.52 4.80 -16.05
C SER A 206 4.90 5.32 -15.66
N LEU A 207 5.37 4.98 -14.46
CA LEU A 207 6.68 5.42 -13.98
C LEU A 207 7.81 4.76 -14.79
N VAL A 208 7.63 3.50 -15.19
CA VAL A 208 8.60 2.77 -16.00
C VAL A 208 8.68 3.37 -17.40
N SER A 209 7.54 3.69 -18.03
CA SER A 209 7.50 4.29 -19.36
C SER A 209 8.12 5.70 -19.39
N GLU A 210 8.01 6.46 -18.30
CA GLU A 210 8.62 7.79 -18.18
C GLU A 210 10.13 7.74 -17.86
N LYS A 211 10.59 6.69 -17.14
CA LYS A 211 11.95 6.63 -16.62
C LYS A 211 12.95 5.94 -17.54
N TRP A 212 12.58 4.81 -18.11
CA TRP A 212 13.47 4.02 -18.94
C TRP A 212 13.07 4.11 -20.40
N ASN A 213 14.08 4.28 -21.27
CA ASN A 213 13.91 4.50 -22.70
C ASN A 213 14.46 3.36 -23.58
N SER A 214 14.95 2.27 -22.98
CA SER A 214 15.48 1.11 -23.69
C SER A 214 15.00 -0.21 -23.09
N ILE A 215 14.72 -1.20 -23.94
CA ILE A 215 14.34 -2.56 -23.53
C ILE A 215 15.48 -3.29 -22.83
N GLU A 216 16.73 -2.87 -23.04
CA GLU A 216 17.92 -3.40 -22.36
C GLU A 216 17.83 -3.27 -20.84
N LYS A 217 17.04 -2.32 -20.34
CA LYS A 217 16.78 -2.12 -18.91
C LYS A 217 15.82 -3.14 -18.32
N LEU A 218 15.21 -4.05 -19.11
CA LEU A 218 14.22 -5.02 -18.63
C LEU A 218 14.76 -5.92 -17.53
N LYS A 219 15.99 -6.42 -17.67
CA LYS A 219 16.61 -7.27 -16.63
C LYS A 219 16.80 -6.49 -15.32
N VAL A 220 17.23 -5.24 -15.41
CA VAL A 220 17.42 -4.36 -14.24
C VAL A 220 16.06 -4.07 -13.59
N ALA A 221 15.06 -3.69 -14.38
CA ALA A 221 13.69 -3.43 -13.93
C ALA A 221 13.07 -4.62 -13.18
N ARG A 222 13.22 -5.83 -13.72
CA ARG A 222 12.74 -7.06 -13.11
C ARG A 222 13.40 -7.35 -11.76
N ILE A 223 14.72 -7.28 -11.71
CA ILE A 223 15.48 -7.55 -10.48
C ILE A 223 15.13 -6.53 -9.41
N GLU A 224 15.08 -5.25 -9.77
CA GLU A 224 14.75 -4.19 -8.83
C GLU A 224 13.32 -4.32 -8.29
N SER A 225 12.33 -4.55 -9.17
CA SER A 225 10.94 -4.77 -8.76
C SER A 225 10.83 -6.01 -7.85
N PHE A 226 11.49 -7.11 -8.22
CA PHE A 226 11.50 -8.34 -7.42
C PHE A 226 12.06 -8.09 -6.02
N ILE A 227 13.24 -7.48 -5.91
CA ILE A 227 13.87 -7.19 -4.62
C ILE A 227 12.99 -6.26 -3.79
N SER A 228 12.44 -5.20 -4.40
CA SER A 228 11.64 -4.21 -3.68
C SER A 228 10.37 -4.82 -3.09
N ILE A 229 9.64 -5.62 -3.89
CA ILE A 229 8.40 -6.28 -3.44
C ILE A 229 8.72 -7.39 -2.44
N LEU A 230 9.79 -8.16 -2.65
CA LEU A 230 10.23 -9.19 -1.72
C LEU A 230 10.55 -8.60 -0.34
N LEU A 231 11.29 -7.49 -0.29
CA LEU A 231 11.58 -6.78 0.96
C LEU A 231 10.28 -6.32 1.64
N GLY A 232 9.31 -5.79 0.89
CA GLY A 232 8.02 -5.42 1.48
C GLY A 232 7.23 -6.62 2.03
N GLY A 233 7.24 -7.76 1.33
CA GLY A 233 6.65 -9.00 1.83
C GLY A 233 7.34 -9.53 3.10
N LEU A 234 8.67 -9.42 3.20
CA LEU A 234 9.42 -9.77 4.40
C LEU A 234 9.09 -8.87 5.59
N VAL A 235 8.84 -7.58 5.34
CA VAL A 235 8.36 -6.65 6.39
C VAL A 235 6.98 -7.07 6.88
N SER A 236 6.02 -7.33 5.99
CA SER A 236 4.69 -7.84 6.35
C SER A 236 4.77 -9.13 7.15
N LEU A 237 5.62 -10.07 6.73
CA LEU A 237 5.86 -11.32 7.47
C LEU A 237 6.43 -11.06 8.86
N SER A 238 7.38 -10.14 8.98
CA SER A 238 7.98 -9.76 10.27
C SER A 238 6.95 -9.16 11.23
N ILE A 239 6.02 -8.34 10.70
CA ILE A 239 4.91 -7.79 11.50
C ILE A 239 3.99 -8.90 12.01
N ILE A 240 3.65 -9.89 11.17
CA ILE A 240 2.84 -11.04 11.63
C ILE A 240 3.59 -11.83 12.72
N ILE A 241 4.87 -12.12 12.51
CA ILE A 241 5.66 -12.92 13.46
C ILE A 241 5.79 -12.23 14.81
N THR A 242 6.09 -10.93 14.80
CA THR A 242 6.18 -10.13 16.03
C THR A 242 4.85 -10.08 16.76
N ALA A 243 3.75 -9.81 16.05
CA ALA A 243 2.42 -9.76 16.65
C ALA A 243 1.96 -11.11 17.23
N ALA A 244 2.29 -12.22 16.56
CA ALA A 244 1.97 -13.56 17.04
C ALA A 244 2.66 -13.91 18.37
N SER A 245 3.84 -13.32 18.64
CA SER A 245 4.59 -13.57 19.87
C SER A 245 3.96 -12.96 21.13
N VAL A 246 3.04 -11.99 20.97
CA VAL A 246 2.43 -11.25 22.09
C VAL A 246 1.06 -11.83 22.51
N SER A 247 0.57 -12.84 21.79
CA SER A 247 -0.57 -13.75 22.10
C SER A 247 -1.97 -13.14 22.34
N ASN A 248 -3.00 -13.73 21.71
CA ASN A 248 -4.43 -13.76 22.09
C ASN A 248 -5.06 -12.46 22.61
N GLN A 249 -4.73 -11.32 22.02
CA GLN A 249 -5.38 -10.06 22.33
C GLN A 249 -6.22 -9.61 21.13
N ASN A 250 -7.44 -9.16 21.44
CA ASN A 250 -8.22 -8.39 20.47
C ASN A 250 -7.46 -7.08 20.24
N VAL A 251 -6.95 -6.88 19.03
CA VAL A 251 -6.31 -5.63 18.64
C VAL A 251 -7.40 -4.58 18.50
N THR A 252 -7.49 -3.71 19.52
CA THR A 252 -8.56 -2.69 19.59
C THR A 252 -8.04 -1.28 19.38
N GLY A 253 -6.73 -1.07 19.54
CA GLY A 253 -6.09 0.22 19.33
C GLY A 253 -4.59 0.11 19.07
N VAL A 254 -3.94 1.27 18.99
CA VAL A 254 -2.51 1.35 18.63
C VAL A 254 -1.59 0.87 19.74
N ILE A 255 -2.03 0.92 20.99
CA ILE A 255 -1.30 0.35 22.12
C ILE A 255 -1.10 -1.16 21.89
N ASP A 256 -2.15 -1.86 21.44
CA ASP A 256 -2.05 -3.29 21.13
C ASP A 256 -1.14 -3.55 19.94
N LEU A 257 -1.14 -2.65 18.95
CA LEU A 257 -0.22 -2.73 17.82
C LEU A 257 1.25 -2.60 18.28
N ALA A 258 1.51 -1.70 19.22
CA ALA A 258 2.86 -1.39 19.71
C ALA A 258 3.49 -2.54 20.50
N LYS A 259 2.68 -3.38 21.14
CA LYS A 259 3.15 -4.54 21.91
C LYS A 259 4.08 -5.45 21.12
N GLY A 260 3.85 -5.61 19.82
CA GLY A 260 4.70 -6.40 18.93
C GLY A 260 6.16 -5.93 18.89
N LEU A 261 6.44 -4.66 19.22
CA LEU A 261 7.78 -4.06 19.23
C LEU A 261 8.40 -3.95 20.64
N GLU A 262 7.67 -4.34 21.69
CA GLU A 262 8.19 -4.32 23.07
C GLU A 262 9.46 -5.15 23.28
N PRO A 263 9.67 -6.31 22.62
CA PRO A 263 10.92 -7.06 22.80
C PRO A 263 12.17 -6.28 22.40
N LEU A 264 12.05 -5.34 21.44
CA LEU A 264 13.17 -4.51 20.99
C LEU A 264 13.25 -3.17 21.73
N TYR A 265 12.12 -2.51 21.96
CA TYR A 265 12.08 -1.13 22.46
C TYR A 265 11.49 -0.97 23.86
N GLY A 266 10.99 -2.04 24.47
CA GLY A 266 10.25 -1.99 25.73
C GLY A 266 9.14 -0.95 25.67
N LYS A 267 9.04 -0.10 26.69
CA LYS A 267 8.04 0.98 26.78
C LYS A 267 8.11 2.01 25.65
N PHE A 268 9.24 2.10 24.93
CA PHE A 268 9.37 3.04 23.81
C PHE A 268 8.71 2.53 22.52
N ALA A 269 8.26 1.27 22.48
CA ALA A 269 7.61 0.66 21.32
C ALA A 269 6.46 1.51 20.76
N ILE A 270 5.67 2.15 21.64
CA ILE A 270 4.55 3.01 21.26
C ILE A 270 4.99 4.23 20.43
N TYR A 271 6.15 4.83 20.74
CA TYR A 271 6.66 5.99 20.01
C TYR A 271 7.21 5.58 18.65
N PHE A 272 7.96 4.48 18.59
CA PHE A 272 8.50 3.96 17.32
C PHE A 272 7.37 3.55 16.37
N LEU A 273 6.37 2.82 16.88
CA LEU A 273 5.22 2.46 16.07
C LEU A 273 4.39 3.69 15.68
N GLY A 274 4.11 4.58 16.63
CA GLY A 274 3.32 5.78 16.38
C GLY A 274 3.92 6.67 15.30
N LEU A 275 5.23 6.93 15.38
CA LEU A 275 5.97 7.70 14.37
C LEU A 275 5.99 6.98 13.02
N GLY A 276 6.15 5.66 13.02
CA GLY A 276 6.12 4.85 11.80
C GLY A 276 4.75 4.85 11.10
N LEU A 277 3.66 4.70 11.86
CA LEU A 277 2.28 4.79 11.35
C LEU A 277 1.95 6.20 10.84
N PHE A 278 2.39 7.24 11.56
CA PHE A 278 2.24 8.61 11.11
C PHE A 278 3.00 8.87 9.78
N ALA A 279 4.27 8.47 9.72
CA ALA A 279 5.10 8.69 8.54
C ALA A 279 4.61 7.90 7.32
N SER A 280 4.27 6.62 7.52
CA SER A 280 3.69 5.79 6.45
C SER A 280 2.33 6.32 6.01
N GLY A 281 1.46 6.75 6.93
CA GLY A 281 0.15 7.29 6.59
C GLY A 281 0.23 8.60 5.81
N ILE A 282 1.09 9.56 6.19
CA ILE A 282 1.31 10.76 5.36
C ILE A 282 1.86 10.39 3.97
N THR A 283 2.85 9.50 3.92
CA THR A 283 3.46 9.09 2.64
C THR A 283 2.40 8.48 1.73
N SER A 284 1.58 7.55 2.24
CA SER A 284 0.51 6.91 1.49
C SER A 284 -0.62 7.88 1.13
N SER A 285 -0.91 8.87 1.97
CA SER A 285 -1.87 9.94 1.69
C SER A 285 -1.45 10.91 0.58
N ILE A 286 -0.17 10.88 0.20
CA ILE A 286 0.34 11.59 -0.97
C ILE A 286 0.30 10.66 -2.18
N THR A 287 0.80 9.43 -2.04
CA THR A 287 0.99 8.53 -3.18
C THR A 287 -0.31 7.98 -3.74
N ALA A 288 -1.30 7.62 -2.91
CA ALA A 288 -2.56 7.04 -3.38
C ALA A 288 -3.39 8.04 -4.22
N PRO A 289 -3.68 9.27 -3.75
CA PRO A 289 -4.42 10.25 -4.55
C PRO A 289 -3.69 10.62 -5.84
N LEU A 290 -2.35 10.74 -5.77
CA LEU A 290 -1.51 11.00 -6.93
C LEU A 290 -1.59 9.86 -7.96
N ALA A 291 -1.48 8.60 -7.52
CA ALA A 291 -1.56 7.44 -8.38
C ALA A 291 -2.90 7.33 -9.10
N ALA A 292 -4.00 7.58 -8.38
CA ALA A 292 -5.32 7.63 -9.00
C ALA A 292 -5.45 8.78 -10.02
N ALA A 293 -4.84 9.94 -9.77
CA ALA A 293 -4.78 11.02 -10.74
C ALA A 293 -3.97 10.65 -12.00
N TYR A 294 -2.88 9.88 -11.85
CA TYR A 294 -2.15 9.30 -12.98
C TYR A 294 -3.03 8.33 -13.79
N VAL A 295 -3.73 7.41 -13.12
CA VAL A 295 -4.65 6.49 -13.81
C VAL A 295 -5.73 7.27 -14.57
N ALA A 296 -6.36 8.25 -13.91
CA ALA A 296 -7.40 9.07 -14.54
C ALA A 296 -6.85 9.82 -15.76
N LYS A 297 -5.68 10.45 -15.64
CA LYS A 297 -4.98 11.12 -16.75
C LYS A 297 -4.82 10.19 -17.94
N SER A 298 -4.35 8.96 -17.70
CA SER A 298 -4.10 7.97 -18.75
C SER A 298 -5.39 7.44 -19.39
N CYS A 299 -6.39 7.10 -18.56
CA CYS A 299 -7.69 6.63 -19.00
C CYS A 299 -8.45 7.67 -19.85
N PHE A 300 -8.35 8.95 -19.50
CA PHE A 300 -8.97 10.03 -20.27
C PHE A 300 -8.09 10.62 -21.38
N GLY A 301 -6.82 10.21 -21.48
CA GLY A 301 -5.88 10.72 -22.48
C GLY A 301 -5.55 12.19 -22.33
N TRP A 302 -5.42 12.66 -21.09
CA TRP A 302 -5.06 14.04 -20.82
C TRP A 302 -3.55 14.25 -21.01
N ASN A 303 -3.15 15.12 -21.95
CA ASN A 303 -1.75 15.54 -22.13
C ASN A 303 -1.28 16.56 -21.09
N ASN A 304 -2.05 16.73 -20.02
CA ASN A 304 -1.89 17.85 -19.11
C ASN A 304 -0.79 17.57 -18.09
N SER A 305 -0.09 18.63 -17.64
CA SER A 305 0.92 18.54 -16.58
C SER A 305 0.30 18.18 -15.23
N LEU A 306 1.15 17.75 -14.29
CA LEU A 306 0.76 17.45 -12.89
C LEU A 306 0.11 18.65 -12.17
N LYS A 307 0.33 19.87 -12.69
CA LYS A 307 -0.25 21.11 -12.15
C LYS A 307 -1.61 21.46 -12.77
N SER A 308 -2.10 20.69 -13.73
CA SER A 308 -3.35 20.98 -14.41
C SER A 308 -4.56 20.83 -13.49
N LYS A 309 -5.59 21.66 -13.72
CA LYS A 309 -6.82 21.66 -12.91
C LYS A 309 -7.48 20.28 -12.85
N ARG A 310 -7.59 19.58 -13.99
CA ARG A 310 -8.22 18.25 -14.05
C ARG A 310 -7.46 17.19 -13.25
N PHE A 311 -6.13 17.15 -13.39
CA PHE A 311 -5.30 16.24 -12.59
C PHE A 311 -5.42 16.53 -11.10
N ARG A 312 -5.41 17.82 -10.73
CA ARG A 312 -5.56 18.25 -9.34
C ARG A 312 -6.90 17.90 -8.73
N LEU A 313 -7.99 18.08 -9.48
CA LEU A 313 -9.33 17.75 -9.00
C LEU A 313 -9.48 16.27 -8.62
N VAL A 314 -8.80 15.35 -9.32
CA VAL A 314 -8.86 13.92 -8.99
C VAL A 314 -8.23 13.63 -7.64
N TRP A 315 -6.99 14.07 -7.41
CA TRP A 315 -6.34 13.80 -6.12
C TRP A 315 -6.98 14.59 -4.97
N ILE A 316 -7.47 15.81 -5.24
CA ILE A 316 -8.21 16.61 -4.24
C ILE A 316 -9.48 15.89 -3.82
N PHE A 317 -10.24 15.33 -4.77
CA PHE A 317 -11.45 14.59 -4.49
C PHE A 317 -11.16 13.40 -3.57
N ILE A 318 -10.17 12.57 -3.91
CA ILE A 318 -9.80 11.38 -3.13
C ILE A 318 -9.32 11.74 -1.72
N LEU A 319 -8.52 12.80 -1.60
CA LEU A 319 -8.01 13.25 -0.31
C LEU A 319 -9.15 13.77 0.58
N ILE A 320 -10.05 14.60 0.05
CA ILE A 320 -11.18 15.15 0.81
C ILE A 320 -12.13 14.02 1.23
N THR A 321 -12.44 13.07 0.34
CA THR A 321 -13.29 11.94 0.70
C THR A 321 -12.63 11.05 1.75
N GLY A 322 -11.31 10.81 1.66
CA GLY A 322 -10.54 10.12 2.68
C GLY A 322 -10.62 10.81 4.04
N VAL A 323 -10.39 12.13 4.09
CA VAL A 323 -10.53 12.94 5.31
C VAL A 323 -11.94 12.82 5.87
N PHE A 324 -12.96 13.01 5.04
CA PHE A 324 -14.35 12.95 5.46
C PHE A 324 -14.70 11.59 6.08
N VAL A 325 -14.33 10.48 5.42
CA VAL A 325 -14.58 9.13 5.93
C VAL A 325 -13.84 8.87 7.23
N SER A 326 -12.58 9.33 7.36
CA SER A 326 -11.79 9.19 8.58
C SER A 326 -12.27 10.03 9.76
N MET A 327 -13.13 11.05 9.53
CA MET A 327 -13.79 11.83 10.58
C MET A 327 -15.10 11.20 11.07
N ILE A 328 -15.61 10.18 10.36
CA ILE A 328 -16.78 9.44 10.85
C ILE A 328 -16.36 8.70 12.11
N LYS A 329 -17.19 8.75 13.16
CA LYS A 329 -16.94 8.10 14.47
C LYS A 329 -17.09 6.57 14.41
N ILE A 330 -16.47 5.93 13.41
CA ILE A 330 -16.32 4.48 13.27
C ILE A 330 -14.95 4.11 13.86
N ASN A 331 -14.82 2.88 14.34
CA ASN A 331 -13.54 2.38 14.83
C ASN A 331 -12.45 2.49 13.73
N PRO A 332 -11.33 3.17 13.98
CA PRO A 332 -10.22 3.30 13.04
C PRO A 332 -9.77 1.98 12.40
N ILE A 333 -9.70 0.91 13.19
CA ILE A 333 -9.28 -0.41 12.72
C ILE A 333 -10.30 -0.99 11.74
N GLU A 334 -11.60 -0.73 11.94
CA GLU A 334 -12.64 -1.19 11.02
C GLU A 334 -12.60 -0.44 9.69
N ILE A 335 -12.37 0.87 9.72
CA ILE A 335 -12.15 1.67 8.50
C ILE A 335 -10.97 1.09 7.72
N ILE A 336 -9.85 0.82 8.41
CA ILE A 336 -8.66 0.23 7.79
C ILE A 336 -8.97 -1.17 7.21
N LYS A 337 -9.60 -2.07 7.97
CA LYS A 337 -10.00 -3.40 7.48
C LYS A 337 -10.87 -3.30 6.23
N PHE A 338 -11.89 -2.45 6.25
CA PHE A 338 -12.81 -2.25 5.14
C PHE A 338 -12.11 -1.69 3.90
N ALA A 339 -11.21 -0.73 4.09
CA ALA A 339 -10.40 -0.14 3.04
C ALA A 339 -9.56 -1.19 2.31
N GLN A 340 -8.84 -2.03 3.06
CA GLN A 340 -7.98 -3.07 2.48
C GLN A 340 -8.79 -4.19 1.82
N PHE A 341 -9.89 -4.60 2.47
CA PHE A 341 -10.84 -5.55 1.91
C PHE A 341 -11.41 -5.06 0.57
N SER A 342 -11.81 -3.80 0.47
CA SER A 342 -12.35 -3.22 -0.77
C SER A 342 -11.36 -3.29 -1.92
N ASN A 343 -10.08 -3.03 -1.67
CA ASN A 343 -9.04 -3.19 -2.69
C ASN A 343 -8.89 -4.64 -3.18
N SER A 344 -9.06 -5.63 -2.29
CA SER A 344 -8.99 -7.04 -2.69
C SER A 344 -10.12 -7.45 -3.64
N LEU A 345 -11.31 -6.86 -3.50
CA LEU A 345 -12.44 -7.12 -4.40
C LEU A 345 -12.21 -6.56 -5.81
N LEU A 346 -11.44 -5.49 -5.90
CA LEU A 346 -11.13 -4.81 -7.15
C LEU A 346 -9.97 -5.47 -7.91
N LEU A 347 -9.16 -6.27 -7.22
CA LEU A 347 -7.98 -6.92 -7.79
C LEU A 347 -8.29 -7.87 -8.96
N PRO A 348 -9.28 -8.79 -8.89
CA PRO A 348 -9.55 -9.73 -9.99
C PRO A 348 -9.81 -9.03 -11.32
N ILE A 349 -10.52 -7.90 -11.28
CA ILE A 349 -10.79 -7.08 -12.44
C ILE A 349 -9.49 -6.61 -13.10
N ILE A 350 -8.60 -5.99 -12.31
CA ILE A 350 -7.34 -5.45 -12.83
C ILE A 350 -6.39 -6.57 -13.27
N ALA A 351 -6.35 -7.68 -12.53
CA ALA A 351 -5.52 -8.83 -12.87
C ALA A 351 -5.96 -9.50 -14.18
N ILE A 352 -7.27 -9.68 -14.41
CA ILE A 352 -7.80 -10.25 -15.67
C ILE A 352 -7.45 -9.34 -16.86
N ILE A 353 -7.61 -8.03 -16.71
CA ILE A 353 -7.28 -7.07 -17.76
C ILE A 353 -5.78 -7.10 -18.07
N LEU A 354 -4.94 -7.16 -17.03
CA LEU A 354 -3.48 -7.22 -17.19
C LEU A 354 -3.04 -8.52 -17.87
N LEU A 355 -3.60 -9.66 -17.47
CA LEU A 355 -3.33 -10.97 -18.08
C LEU A 355 -3.74 -11.02 -19.54
N TRP A 356 -4.86 -10.38 -19.91
CA TRP A 356 -5.31 -10.33 -21.30
C TRP A 356 -4.38 -9.51 -22.23
N LEU A 357 -3.64 -8.56 -21.69
CA LEU A 357 -2.73 -7.69 -22.45
C LEU A 357 -1.35 -8.29 -22.70
N ILE A 358 -1.03 -9.39 -22.04
CA ILE A 358 0.26 -10.07 -22.08
C ILE A 358 0.16 -11.31 -22.95
#